data_AF-A0A0L0FET6-F1
#
_entry.id   AF-A0A0L0FET6-F1
#
_cell.length_a   1.000
_cell.length_b   1.000
_cell.length_c   1.000
_cell.angle_alpha   90.00
_cell.angle_beta   90.00
_cell.angle_gamma   90.00
#
_symmetry.space_group_name_H-M   'P 1'
#
loop_
_entity.id
_entity.type
_entity.pdbx_description
1 polymer ?
#
loop_
_entity_poly.entity_id
_entity_poly.type
_entity_poly.pdbx_seq_one_letter_code
_entity_poly.pdbx_strand_id
1 'polypeptide(L)'
;MGALALTLDEDHIKHALDTLCSNVESTSQDREQLRDVSIMALKRIIEQRTRAQKEEDKQKESTAINTEIGNSLVARFVRAINDAKPADDSIRLEALGVLSDVLAAYGHLVPTLHSDTLACLLHQLTYTRSAVRKRAITAMSQVVGAVDEAKV
;
A
#
# COMPACT_ATOMS: atom_id res chain seq x y z
N MET A 1 16.46 -12.23 12.75
CA MET A 1 14.98 -12.05 12.70
C MET A 1 14.50 -11.98 11.24
N GLY A 2 14.75 -13.04 10.46
CA GLY A 2 14.37 -13.11 9.05
C GLY A 2 14.08 -14.58 8.74
N ALA A 3 12.79 -14.93 8.71
CA ALA A 3 12.24 -16.21 8.25
C ALA A 3 10.73 -16.34 8.54
N LEU A 4 10.12 -15.49 9.40
CA LEU A 4 8.71 -15.68 9.78
C LEU A 4 7.71 -15.52 8.62
N ALA A 5 8.05 -14.75 7.58
CA ALA A 5 7.17 -14.55 6.42
C ALA A 5 7.29 -15.63 5.33
N LEU A 6 8.22 -16.59 5.48
CA LEU A 6 8.42 -17.67 4.51
C LEU A 6 7.74 -18.98 4.91
N THR A 7 7.05 -19.03 6.06
CA THR A 7 6.32 -20.21 6.55
C THR A 7 4.89 -19.91 7.00
N LEU A 8 4.32 -18.78 6.56
CA LEU A 8 2.93 -18.45 6.85
C LEU A 8 2.09 -18.86 5.65
N ASP A 9 1.05 -19.65 5.92
CA ASP A 9 -0.01 -19.95 4.97
C ASP A 9 -0.62 -18.65 4.41
N GLU A 10 -1.11 -18.69 3.18
CA GLU A 10 -1.60 -17.51 2.45
C GLU A 10 -2.72 -16.81 3.22
N ASP A 11 -3.61 -17.58 3.83
CA ASP A 11 -4.71 -17.09 4.65
C ASP A 11 -4.22 -16.32 5.88
N HIS A 12 -3.13 -16.77 6.51
CA HIS A 12 -2.53 -16.06 7.64
C HIS A 12 -1.93 -14.72 7.21
N ILE A 13 -1.37 -14.64 6.01
CA ILE A 13 -0.82 -13.40 5.46
C ILE A 13 -1.95 -12.40 5.19
N LYS A 14 -3.02 -12.84 4.52
CA LYS A 14 -4.20 -12.01 4.26
C LYS A 14 -4.80 -11.49 5.57
N HIS A 15 -5.01 -12.36 6.56
CA HIS A 15 -5.51 -11.97 7.87
C HIS A 15 -4.58 -10.97 8.58
N ALA A 16 -3.26 -11.19 8.53
CA ALA A 16 -2.29 -10.27 9.12
C ALA A 16 -2.35 -8.90 8.44
N LEU A 17 -2.39 -8.86 7.10
CA LEU A 17 -2.53 -7.62 6.34
C LEU A 17 -3.84 -6.89 6.68
N ASP A 18 -4.95 -7.61 6.79
CA ASP A 18 -6.24 -7.01 7.14
C ASP A 18 -6.25 -6.39 8.53
N THR A 19 -5.66 -7.09 9.51
CA THR A 19 -5.50 -6.59 10.87
C THR A 19 -4.63 -5.34 10.91
N LEU A 20 -3.49 -5.37 10.21
CA LEU A 20 -2.56 -4.25 10.16
C LEU A 20 -3.19 -3.04 9.47
N CYS A 21 -3.84 -3.22 8.32
CA CYS A 21 -4.50 -2.13 7.61
C CYS A 21 -5.64 -1.52 8.43
N SER A 22 -6.42 -2.35 9.15
CA SER A 22 -7.47 -1.83 10.05
C SER A 22 -6.89 -0.97 11.17
N ASN A 23 -5.69 -1.31 11.65
CA ASN A 23 -5.01 -0.47 12.63
C ASN A 23 -4.58 0.86 12.01
N VAL A 24 -3.99 0.85 10.80
CA VAL A 24 -3.55 2.07 10.10
C VAL A 24 -4.71 3.04 9.82
N GLU A 25 -5.87 2.51 9.45
CA GLU A 25 -7.09 3.29 9.15
C GLU A 25 -7.77 3.87 10.41
N SER A 26 -7.38 3.41 11.60
CA SER A 26 -8.02 3.82 12.85
C SER A 26 -7.82 5.31 13.11
N THR A 27 -8.91 6.06 13.19
CA THR A 27 -8.89 7.52 13.43
C THR A 27 -8.74 7.93 14.90
N SER A 28 -8.77 6.96 15.82
CA SER A 28 -8.57 7.23 17.25
C SER A 28 -7.12 7.65 17.55
N GLN A 29 -6.96 8.81 18.17
CA GLN A 29 -5.64 9.36 18.53
C GLN A 29 -4.87 8.45 19.51
N ASP A 30 -5.57 7.76 20.42
CA ASP A 30 -4.96 6.85 21.42
C ASP A 30 -4.28 5.61 20.82
N ARG A 31 -4.39 5.41 19.50
CA ARG A 31 -3.79 4.27 18.78
C ARG A 31 -2.62 4.68 17.89
N GLU A 32 -2.08 5.89 18.02
CA GLU A 32 -0.94 6.36 17.21
C GLU A 32 0.26 5.41 17.25
N GLN A 33 0.70 4.97 18.44
CA GLN A 33 1.80 4.00 18.55
C GLN A 33 1.47 2.67 17.85
N LEU A 34 0.22 2.20 17.96
CA LEU A 34 -0.22 0.99 17.28
C LEU A 34 -0.25 1.17 15.76
N ARG A 35 -0.62 2.36 15.27
CA ARG A 35 -0.56 2.72 13.84
C ARG A 35 0.88 2.67 13.33
N ASP A 36 1.81 3.32 14.02
CA ASP A 36 3.22 3.34 13.63
C ASP A 36 3.82 1.93 13.55
N VAL A 37 3.58 1.11 14.58
CA VAL A 37 4.02 -0.30 14.60
C VAL A 37 3.36 -1.09 13.47
N SER A 38 2.07 -0.86 13.22
CA SER A 38 1.34 -1.56 12.15
C SER A 38 1.85 -1.17 10.76
N ILE A 39 2.17 0.11 10.53
CA ILE A 39 2.77 0.61 9.29
C ILE A 39 4.14 -0.04 9.07
N MET A 40 5.00 -0.07 10.09
CA MET A 40 6.31 -0.71 9.98
C MET A 40 6.20 -2.20 9.69
N ALA A 41 5.29 -2.91 10.36
CA ALA A 41 5.05 -4.33 10.13
C ALA A 41 4.53 -4.58 8.71
N LEU A 42 3.57 -3.77 8.24
CA LEU A 42 3.00 -3.86 6.90
C LEU A 42 4.07 -3.68 5.82
N LYS A 43 4.86 -2.61 5.89
CA LYS A 43 5.96 -2.36 4.94
C LYS A 43 6.96 -3.52 4.91
N ARG A 44 7.28 -4.07 6.09
CA ARG A 44 8.20 -5.21 6.18
C ARG A 44 7.65 -6.45 5.50
N ILE A 45 6.36 -6.75 5.66
CA ILE A 45 5.71 -7.88 4.98
C ILE A 45 5.76 -7.68 3.46
N ILE A 46 5.42 -6.48 2.97
CA ILE A 46 5.46 -6.13 1.55
C ILE A 46 6.88 -6.31 0.98
N GLU A 47 7.89 -5.77 1.65
CA GLU A 47 9.30 -5.89 1.24
C GLU A 47 9.76 -7.35 1.21
N GLN A 48 9.42 -8.13 2.25
CA GLN A 48 9.80 -9.54 2.33
C GLN A 48 9.19 -10.36 1.20
N ARG A 49 7.90 -10.16 0.91
CA ARG A 49 7.22 -10.87 -0.19
C ARG A 49 7.76 -10.47 -1.55
N THR A 50 8.03 -9.19 -1.75
CA THR A 50 8.60 -8.70 -3.02
C THR A 50 10.00 -9.27 -3.27
N ARG A 51 10.83 -9.42 -2.22
CA ARG A 51 12.14 -10.09 -2.32
C ARG A 51 11.99 -11.57 -2.63
N ALA A 52 11.10 -12.28 -1.92
CA ALA A 52 10.84 -13.69 -2.18
C ALA A 52 10.38 -13.94 -3.64
N GLN A 53 9.50 -13.08 -4.17
CA GLN A 53 9.06 -13.16 -5.57
C GLN A 53 10.21 -12.97 -6.57
N LYS A 54 11.17 -12.08 -6.30
CA LYS A 54 12.32 -11.83 -7.18
C LYS A 54 13.37 -12.93 -7.12
N GLU A 55 13.45 -13.65 -6.00
CA GLU A 55 14.35 -14.79 -5.81
C GLU A 55 13.77 -16.07 -6.44
N GLU A 56 12.44 -16.22 -6.45
CA GLU A 56 11.72 -17.32 -7.08
C GLU A 56 11.31 -16.97 -8.52
N ASP A 57 12.28 -16.86 -9.42
CA ASP A 57 12.02 -16.77 -10.86
C ASP A 57 11.23 -18.00 -11.34
N LYS A 58 9.94 -17.81 -11.67
CA LYS A 58 9.02 -18.66 -12.46
C LYS A 58 7.90 -19.46 -11.75
N GLN A 59 7.45 -19.12 -10.53
CA GLN A 59 6.23 -19.74 -10.00
C GLN A 59 4.98 -18.88 -10.28
N LYS A 60 4.11 -19.37 -11.18
CA LYS A 60 2.86 -18.70 -11.64
C LYS A 60 1.79 -18.52 -10.54
N GLU A 61 1.93 -19.25 -9.43
CA GLU A 61 1.01 -19.23 -8.28
C GLU A 61 1.35 -18.10 -7.31
N SER A 62 2.65 -17.85 -7.07
CA SER A 62 3.15 -16.74 -6.24
C SER A 62 2.72 -15.37 -6.79
N THR A 63 2.63 -15.23 -8.12
CA THR A 63 2.15 -14.00 -8.78
C THR A 63 0.65 -13.75 -8.61
N ALA A 64 -0.19 -14.80 -8.51
CA ALA A 64 -1.64 -14.65 -8.34
C ALA A 64 -1.98 -14.05 -6.97
N ILE A 65 -1.35 -14.57 -5.90
CA ILE A 65 -1.57 -14.11 -4.53
C ILE A 65 -1.07 -12.68 -4.35
N ASN A 66 0.10 -12.36 -4.90
CA ASN A 66 0.64 -11.00 -4.82
C ASN A 66 -0.23 -10.00 -5.61
N THR A 67 -0.87 -10.44 -6.70
CA THR A 67 -1.86 -9.64 -7.43
C THR A 67 -3.11 -9.39 -6.59
N GLU A 68 -3.63 -10.41 -5.91
CA GLU A 68 -4.79 -10.27 -5.02
C GLU A 68 -4.49 -9.33 -3.84
N ILE A 69 -3.34 -9.52 -3.20
CA ILE A 69 -2.85 -8.66 -2.12
C ILE A 69 -2.70 -7.22 -2.61
N GLY A 70 -2.03 -7.02 -3.76
CA GLY A 70 -1.84 -5.70 -4.35
C GLY A 70 -3.18 -5.00 -4.61
N ASN A 71 -4.14 -5.70 -5.21
CA ASN A 71 -5.47 -5.15 -5.48
C ASN A 71 -6.20 -4.76 -4.20
N SER A 72 -6.19 -5.64 -3.19
CA SER A 72 -6.81 -5.38 -1.89
C SER A 72 -6.20 -4.16 -1.21
N LEU A 73 -4.87 -4.10 -1.10
CA LEU A 73 -4.18 -2.99 -0.43
C LEU A 73 -4.38 -1.66 -1.16
N VAL A 74 -4.22 -1.62 -2.48
CA VAL A 74 -4.39 -0.39 -3.27
C VAL A 74 -5.83 0.12 -3.14
N ALA A 75 -6.83 -0.73 -3.39
CA ALA A 75 -8.23 -0.33 -3.28
C ALA A 75 -8.58 0.19 -1.87
N ARG A 76 -8.06 -0.50 -0.85
CA ARG A 76 -8.27 -0.16 0.55
C ARG A 76 -7.68 1.21 0.91
N PHE A 77 -6.41 1.47 0.59
CA PHE A 77 -5.79 2.75 0.91
C PHE A 77 -6.32 3.91 0.06
N VAL A 78 -6.67 3.67 -1.21
CA VAL A 78 -7.35 4.67 -2.04
C VAL A 78 -8.67 5.10 -1.40
N ARG A 79 -9.45 4.13 -0.92
CA ARG A 79 -10.69 4.41 -0.17
C ARG A 79 -10.40 5.17 1.13
N ALA A 80 -9.45 4.70 1.94
CA ALA A 80 -9.11 5.36 3.20
C ALA A 80 -8.68 6.83 3.01
N ILE A 81 -7.92 7.14 1.95
CA ILE A 81 -7.51 8.52 1.63
C ILE A 81 -8.70 9.38 1.22
N ASN A 82 -9.65 8.83 0.45
CA ASN A 82 -10.85 9.54 0.03
C ASN A 82 -11.83 9.77 1.21
N ASP A 83 -11.94 8.81 2.12
CA ASP A 83 -12.83 8.87 3.28
C ASP A 83 -12.24 9.75 4.43
N ALA A 84 -10.93 10.01 4.42
CA ALA A 84 -10.26 10.80 5.46
C ALA A 84 -10.76 12.26 5.49
N LYS A 85 -11.13 12.74 6.67
CA LYS A 85 -11.59 14.13 6.86
C LYS A 85 -10.40 15.09 6.81
N PRO A 86 -10.63 16.40 6.61
CA PRO A 86 -9.55 17.40 6.67
C PRO A 86 -8.81 17.44 8.02
N ALA A 87 -9.46 17.07 9.13
CA ALA A 87 -8.83 16.98 10.44
C ALA A 87 -7.86 15.79 10.56
N ASP A 88 -7.98 14.78 9.71
CA ASP A 88 -7.23 13.52 9.77
C ASP A 88 -5.94 13.59 8.92
N ASP A 89 -5.33 14.75 8.82
CA ASP A 89 -4.22 15.02 7.91
C ASP A 89 -2.97 14.18 8.22
N SER A 90 -2.76 13.75 9.46
CA SER A 90 -1.68 12.79 9.80
C SER A 90 -1.97 11.41 9.18
N ILE A 91 -3.20 10.92 9.37
CA ILE A 91 -3.66 9.62 8.88
C ILE A 91 -3.63 9.60 7.36
N ARG A 92 -4.07 10.68 6.71
CA ARG A 92 -3.98 10.87 5.27
C ARG A 92 -2.53 10.77 4.78
N LEU A 93 -1.58 11.41 5.47
CA LEU A 93 -0.16 11.32 5.11
C LEU A 93 0.40 9.90 5.28
N GLU A 94 0.03 9.23 6.36
CA GLU A 94 0.44 7.85 6.63
C GLU A 94 -0.10 6.92 5.53
N ALA A 95 -1.41 7.01 5.23
CA ALA A 95 -2.07 6.24 4.17
C ALA A 95 -1.44 6.52 2.79
N LEU A 96 -1.16 7.79 2.45
CA LEU A 96 -0.45 8.14 1.22
C LEU A 96 0.97 7.54 1.17
N GLY A 97 1.65 7.50 2.32
CA GLY A 97 2.96 6.86 2.44
C GLY A 97 2.89 5.36 2.18
N VAL A 98 1.95 4.68 2.84
CA VAL A 98 1.76 3.23 2.65
C VAL A 98 1.32 2.92 1.22
N LEU A 99 0.38 3.68 0.65
CA LEU A 99 -0.03 3.51 -0.74
C LEU A 99 1.15 3.63 -1.71
N SER A 100 2.05 4.60 -1.48
CA SER A 100 3.27 4.73 -2.29
C SER A 100 4.16 3.48 -2.22
N ASP A 101 4.32 2.89 -1.03
CA ASP A 101 5.13 1.68 -0.86
C ASP A 101 4.47 0.45 -1.49
N VAL A 102 3.14 0.34 -1.38
CA VAL A 102 2.33 -0.71 -2.03
C VAL A 102 2.44 -0.60 -3.55
N LEU A 103 2.34 0.60 -4.12
CA LEU A 103 2.47 0.83 -5.56
C LEU A 103 3.89 0.53 -6.06
N ALA A 104 4.92 0.86 -5.28
CA ALA A 104 6.30 0.52 -5.62
C ALA A 104 6.54 -1.00 -5.65
N ALA A 105 5.81 -1.77 -4.84
CA ALA A 105 5.94 -3.22 -4.78
C ALA A 105 5.06 -3.96 -5.81
N TYR A 106 3.80 -3.53 -5.95
CA TYR A 106 2.77 -4.28 -6.67
C TYR A 106 2.12 -3.51 -7.82
N GLY A 107 2.56 -2.28 -8.10
CA GLY A 107 1.93 -1.41 -9.10
C GLY A 107 1.77 -2.06 -10.48
N HIS A 108 2.77 -2.82 -10.93
CA HIS A 108 2.75 -3.54 -12.22
C HIS A 108 1.71 -4.67 -12.26
N LEU A 109 1.29 -5.19 -11.10
CA LEU A 109 0.30 -6.27 -10.98
C LEU A 109 -1.15 -5.75 -10.97
N VAL A 110 -1.37 -4.45 -10.79
CA VAL A 110 -2.71 -3.87 -10.54
C VAL A 110 -3.11 -2.77 -11.55
N PRO A 111 -2.94 -2.97 -12.87
CA PRO A 111 -3.20 -1.93 -13.88
C PRO A 111 -4.66 -1.45 -13.87
N THR A 112 -5.60 -2.30 -13.47
CA THR A 112 -7.04 -1.97 -13.40
C THR A 112 -7.36 -0.89 -12.36
N LEU A 113 -6.51 -0.71 -11.34
CA LEU A 113 -6.71 0.29 -10.28
C LEU A 113 -5.99 1.61 -10.55
N HIS A 114 -5.17 1.71 -11.60
CA HIS A 114 -4.35 2.89 -11.85
C HIS A 114 -5.19 4.15 -12.10
N SER A 115 -6.29 4.05 -12.84
CA SER A 115 -7.17 5.18 -13.12
C SER A 115 -7.77 5.77 -11.84
N ASP A 116 -8.36 4.91 -11.00
CA ASP A 116 -8.98 5.32 -9.74
C ASP A 116 -7.95 5.86 -8.75
N THR A 117 -6.76 5.24 -8.72
CA THR A 117 -5.64 5.69 -7.90
C THR A 117 -5.18 7.09 -8.32
N LEU A 118 -5.00 7.33 -9.62
CA LEU A 118 -4.62 8.66 -10.13
C LEU A 118 -5.68 9.71 -9.85
N ALA A 119 -6.97 9.38 -10.00
CA ALA A 119 -8.06 10.30 -9.66
C ALA A 119 -8.03 10.70 -8.18
N CYS A 120 -7.84 9.72 -7.28
CA CYS A 120 -7.66 9.96 -5.85
C CYS A 120 -6.46 10.88 -5.56
N LEU A 121 -5.30 10.59 -6.17
CA LEU A 121 -4.06 11.34 -5.95
C LEU A 121 -4.13 12.78 -6.50
N LEU A 122 -4.76 12.99 -7.66
CA LEU A 122 -4.98 14.31 -8.23
C LEU A 122 -5.83 15.19 -7.30
N HIS A 123 -6.86 14.64 -6.68
CA HIS A 123 -7.65 15.36 -5.68
C HIS A 123 -6.77 15.81 -4.49
N GLN A 124 -5.82 14.97 -4.04
CA GLN A 124 -4.93 15.34 -2.94
C GLN A 124 -4.03 16.56 -3.25
N LEU A 125 -3.80 16.88 -4.53
CA LEU A 125 -3.03 18.06 -4.93
C LEU A 125 -3.75 19.39 -4.64
N THR A 126 -5.05 19.34 -4.37
CA THR A 126 -5.84 20.53 -4.04
C THR A 126 -5.83 20.87 -2.54
N TYR A 127 -5.36 19.97 -1.69
CA TYR A 127 -5.33 20.17 -0.23
C TYR A 127 -4.33 21.26 0.18
N THR A 128 -4.68 22.03 1.20
CA THR A 128 -3.90 23.19 1.68
C THR A 128 -2.55 22.78 2.27
N ARG A 129 -2.47 21.63 2.96
CA ARG A 129 -1.25 21.12 3.58
C ARG A 129 -0.24 20.65 2.53
N SER A 130 0.91 21.32 2.45
CA SER A 130 1.93 21.04 1.44
C SER A 130 2.51 19.62 1.51
N ALA A 131 2.61 19.05 2.71
CA ALA A 131 3.08 17.68 2.91
C ALA A 131 2.18 16.66 2.20
N VAL A 132 0.84 16.87 2.19
CA VAL A 132 -0.13 16.00 1.53
C VAL A 132 0.12 16.00 0.03
N ARG A 133 0.24 17.19 -0.55
CA ARG A 133 0.53 17.36 -1.98
C ARG A 133 1.85 16.70 -2.38
N LYS A 134 2.93 16.92 -1.62
CA LYS A 134 4.24 16.31 -1.89
C LYS A 134 4.16 14.78 -1.89
N ARG A 135 3.45 14.20 -0.92
CA ARG A 135 3.34 12.74 -0.80
C ARG A 135 2.45 12.13 -1.88
N ALA A 136 1.40 12.83 -2.29
CA ALA A 136 0.59 12.45 -3.44
C ALA A 136 1.41 12.42 -4.73
N ILE A 137 2.26 13.42 -4.97
CA ILE A 137 3.18 13.44 -6.12
C ILE A 137 4.13 12.23 -6.10
N THR A 138 4.69 11.89 -4.93
CA THR A 138 5.53 10.69 -4.79
C THR A 138 4.78 9.42 -5.16
N ALA A 139 3.54 9.25 -4.68
CA ALA A 139 2.72 8.09 -5.02
C ALA A 139 2.36 8.06 -6.52
N MET A 140 2.05 9.21 -7.13
CA MET A 140 1.80 9.30 -8.58
C MET A 140 3.01 8.84 -9.40
N SER A 141 4.23 9.20 -8.98
CA SER A 141 5.46 8.73 -9.62
C SER A 141 5.57 7.21 -9.62
N GLN A 142 5.09 6.53 -8.57
CA GLN A 142 5.08 5.07 -8.50
C GLN A 142 4.07 4.46 -9.49
N VAL A 143 2.88 5.06 -9.62
CA VAL A 143 1.89 4.61 -10.63
C VAL A 143 2.48 4.71 -12.04
N VAL A 144 3.10 5.85 -12.37
CA VAL A 144 3.69 6.06 -13.70
C VAL A 144 4.81 5.04 -13.97
N GLY A 145 5.72 4.82 -13.02
CA GLY A 145 6.78 3.81 -13.17
C GLY A 145 6.24 2.40 -13.39
N ALA A 146 5.17 2.04 -12.67
CA ALA A 146 4.53 0.74 -12.81
C ALA A 146 3.86 0.52 -14.18
N VAL A 147 3.34 1.58 -14.83
CA VAL A 147 2.76 1.49 -16.18
C VAL A 147 3.82 1.18 -17.23
N ASP A 148 5.04 1.69 -17.05
CA ASP A 148 6.15 1.41 -17.96
C ASP A 148 6.65 -0.04 -17.82
N GLU A 149 6.68 -0.58 -16.60
CA GLU A 149 7.02 -1.98 -16.34
C GLU A 149 5.99 -2.98 -16.91
N ALA A 150 4.72 -2.61 -16.98
CA ALA A 150 3.65 -3.48 -17.49
C ALA A 150 3.60 -3.61 -19.04
N LYS A 151 4.40 -2.82 -19.77
CA LYS A 151 4.46 -2.83 -21.25
C LYS A 151 5.60 -3.68 -21.84
N VAL A 152 6.36 -4.38 -21.00
CA VAL A 152 7.46 -5.30 -21.38
C VAL A 152 6.99 -6.74 -21.23
#